data_AF-A0A5P9FAA3-F1
#
_entry.id   AF-A0A5P9FAA3-F1
#
_cell.length_a   1.000
_cell.length_b   1.000
_cell.length_c   1.000
_cell.angle_alpha   90.00
_cell.angle_beta   90.00
_cell.angle_gamma   90.00
#
_symmetry.space_group_name_H-M   'P 1'
#
loop_
_entity.id
_entity.type
_entity.pdbx_description
1 polymer ?
#
loop_
_entity_poly.entity_id
_entity_poly.type
_entity_poly.pdbx_seq_one_letter_code
_entity_poly.pdbx_strand_id
1 'polypeptide(L)'
;MSRTEKKIEALAREIEQKTSILSDLNRKAKEEQRRADTRRKIIYGAAFLAYANALPPEKSEKAFSGIHKHITNKKDRQFLEIADLTISK
;
A
#
# COMPACT_ATOMS: atom_id res chain seq x y z
N MET A 1 24.78 -43.90 -10.94
CA MET A 1 25.04 -42.75 -10.06
C MET A 1 25.72 -43.18 -8.78
N SER A 2 26.78 -42.49 -8.41
CA SER A 2 27.51 -42.60 -7.14
C SER A 2 26.62 -42.25 -5.93
N ARG A 3 26.95 -42.80 -4.76
CA ARG A 3 26.27 -42.46 -3.49
C ARG A 3 26.34 -40.96 -3.18
N THR A 4 27.40 -40.29 -3.63
CA THR A 4 27.59 -38.84 -3.47
C THR A 4 26.67 -38.07 -4.42
N GLU A 5 26.54 -38.50 -5.67
CA GLU A 5 25.65 -37.87 -6.66
C GLU A 5 24.18 -37.94 -6.20
N LYS A 6 23.74 -39.08 -5.65
CA LYS A 6 22.39 -39.21 -5.08
C LYS A 6 22.14 -38.26 -3.90
N LYS A 7 23.15 -38.01 -3.06
CA LYS A 7 23.05 -37.04 -1.96
C LYS A 7 22.97 -35.60 -2.48
N ILE A 8 23.75 -35.26 -3.51
CA ILE A 8 23.70 -33.95 -4.15
C ILE A 8 22.32 -33.70 -4.75
N GLU A 9 21.75 -34.69 -5.45
CA GLU A 9 20.41 -34.56 -6.04
C GLU A 9 19.32 -34.40 -4.98
N ALA A 10 19.40 -35.17 -3.88
CA ALA A 10 18.46 -35.02 -2.77
C ALA A 10 18.53 -33.62 -2.13
N LEU A 11 19.75 -33.11 -1.88
CA LEU A 11 19.95 -31.77 -1.34
C LEU A 11 19.47 -30.68 -2.31
N ALA A 12 19.70 -30.85 -3.62
CA ALA A 12 19.22 -29.90 -4.62
C ALA A 12 17.69 -29.80 -4.60
N ARG A 13 16.98 -30.94 -4.51
CA ARG A 13 15.51 -30.97 -4.37
C ARG A 13 15.04 -30.30 -3.07
N GLU A 14 15.73 -30.53 -1.96
CA GLU A 14 15.40 -29.85 -0.70
C GLU A 14 15.60 -28.34 -0.78
N ILE A 15 16.67 -27.88 -1.43
CA ILE A 15 16.93 -26.45 -1.65
C ILE A 15 15.80 -25.85 -2.49
N GLU A 16 15.43 -26.49 -3.60
CA GLU A 16 14.35 -26.04 -4.47
C GLU A 16 13.00 -25.94 -3.73
N GLN A 17 12.68 -26.94 -2.89
CA GLN A 17 11.49 -26.89 -2.06
C GLN A 17 11.53 -25.73 -1.05
N LYS A 18 12.67 -25.54 -0.37
CA LYS A 18 12.82 -24.48 0.63
C LYS A 18 12.81 -23.08 0.00
N THR A 19 13.37 -22.90 -1.18
CA THR A 19 13.32 -21.60 -1.89
C THR A 19 11.90 -21.28 -2.35
N SER A 20 11.13 -22.28 -2.79
CA SER A 20 9.71 -22.12 -3.11
C SER A 20 8.90 -21.69 -1.88
N ILE A 21 9.08 -22.38 -0.75
CA ILE A 21 8.43 -22.04 0.53
C ILE A 21 8.79 -20.61 0.96
N LEU A 22 10.07 -20.23 0.87
CA LEU A 22 10.53 -18.89 1.20
C LEU A 22 9.87 -17.82 0.32
N SER A 23 9.74 -18.08 -0.98
CA SER A 23 9.05 -17.19 -1.92
C SER A 23 7.59 -16.97 -1.53
N ASP A 24 6.87 -18.05 -1.22
CA ASP A 24 5.47 -18.00 -0.79
C ASP A 24 5.29 -17.25 0.53
N LEU A 25 6.17 -17.48 1.51
CA LEU A 25 6.15 -16.76 2.78
C LEU A 25 6.42 -15.26 2.59
N ASN A 26 7.38 -14.91 1.72
CA ASN A 26 7.65 -13.51 1.38
C ASN A 26 6.45 -12.85 0.68
N ARG A 27 5.74 -13.58 -0.19
CA ARG A 27 4.50 -13.07 -0.81
C ARG A 27 3.43 -12.80 0.25
N LYS A 28 3.20 -13.75 1.16
CA LYS A 28 2.23 -13.60 2.26
C LYS A 28 2.58 -12.42 3.16
N ALA A 29 3.84 -12.27 3.55
CA ALA A 29 4.29 -11.15 4.37
C ALA A 29 4.05 -9.80 3.68
N LYS A 30 4.31 -9.70 2.36
CA LYS A 30 4.01 -8.49 1.58
C LYS A 30 2.51 -8.21 1.50
N GLU A 31 1.68 -9.24 1.37
CA GLU A 31 0.22 -9.10 1.36
C GLU A 31 -0.29 -8.59 2.72
N GLU A 32 0.21 -9.14 3.83
CA GLU A 32 -0.13 -8.68 5.17
C GLU A 32 0.28 -7.22 5.39
N GLN A 33 1.48 -6.83 4.98
CA GLN A 33 1.93 -5.44 5.03
C GLN A 33 1.03 -4.51 4.22
N ARG A 34 0.65 -4.91 2.99
CA ARG A 34 -0.28 -4.13 2.17
C ARG A 34 -1.65 -4.00 2.83
N ARG A 35 -2.19 -5.08 3.41
CA ARG A 35 -3.47 -5.05 4.14
C ARG A 35 -3.40 -4.12 5.35
N ALA A 36 -2.31 -4.19 6.12
CA ALA A 36 -2.10 -3.31 7.26
C ALA A 36 -1.99 -1.84 6.85
N ASP A 37 -1.25 -1.53 5.78
CA ASP A 37 -1.12 -0.17 5.25
C ASP A 37 -2.44 0.36 4.68
N THR A 38 -3.18 -0.45 3.92
CA THR A 38 -4.54 -0.10 3.45
C THR A 38 -5.46 0.17 4.63
N ARG A 39 -5.46 -0.68 5.66
CA ARG A 39 -6.27 -0.47 6.87
C ARG A 39 -5.89 0.82 7.59
N ARG A 40 -4.59 1.11 7.72
CA ARG A 40 -4.08 2.35 8.31
C ARG A 40 -4.62 3.56 7.57
N LYS A 41 -4.52 3.57 6.23
CA LYS A 41 -5.02 4.65 5.38
C LYS A 41 -6.52 4.87 5.52
N ILE A 42 -7.32 3.80 5.56
CA ILE A 42 -8.77 3.88 5.76
C ILE A 42 -9.10 4.49 7.13
N ILE A 43 -8.46 4.03 8.20
CA ILE A 43 -8.71 4.52 9.56
C ILE A 43 -8.41 6.02 9.66
N TYR A 44 -7.21 6.44 9.23
CA TYR A 44 -6.85 7.86 9.27
C TYR A 44 -7.70 8.71 8.33
N GLY A 45 -8.04 8.20 7.14
CA GLY A 45 -8.92 8.90 6.19
C GLY A 45 -10.31 9.14 6.78
N ALA A 46 -10.94 8.10 7.33
CA ALA A 46 -12.25 8.20 7.97
C ALA A 46 -12.21 9.13 9.18
N ALA A 47 -11.19 9.02 10.04
CA ALA A 47 -11.01 9.89 11.20
C ALA A 47 -10.82 11.36 10.79
N PHE A 48 -10.05 11.64 9.73
CA PHE A 48 -9.87 12.99 9.22
C PHE A 48 -11.18 13.58 8.69
N LEU A 49 -11.96 12.80 7.91
CA LEU A 49 -13.25 13.28 7.39
C LEU A 49 -14.22 13.62 8.53
N ALA A 50 -14.29 12.77 9.55
CA ALA A 50 -15.10 13.03 10.75
C ALA A 50 -14.62 14.29 11.49
N TYR A 51 -13.31 14.44 11.67
CA TYR A 51 -12.71 15.63 12.28
C TYR A 51 -13.02 16.91 11.51
N ALA A 52 -12.82 16.91 10.18
CA ALA A 52 -13.07 18.07 9.34
C ALA A 52 -14.55 18.49 9.35
N ASN A 53 -15.47 17.53 9.42
CA ASN A 53 -16.91 17.81 9.53
C ASN A 53 -17.32 18.41 10.89
N ALA A 54 -16.53 18.16 11.95
CA ALA A 54 -16.78 18.73 13.28
C ALA A 54 -16.20 20.14 13.45
N LEU A 55 -15.41 20.63 12.49
CA LEU A 55 -14.83 21.97 12.52
C LEU A 55 -15.82 23.03 12.01
N PRO A 56 -15.66 24.31 12.46
CA PRO A 56 -16.29 25.43 11.79
C PRO A 56 -15.96 25.46 10.29
N PRO A 57 -16.87 25.91 9.41
CA PRO A 57 -16.72 25.83 7.95
C PRO A 57 -15.37 26.35 7.43
N GLU A 58 -14.93 27.53 7.87
CA GLU A 58 -13.66 28.14 7.46
C GLU A 58 -12.43 27.28 7.81
N LYS A 59 -12.48 26.56 8.94
CA LYS A 59 -11.39 25.68 9.38
C LYS A 59 -11.44 24.34 8.64
N SER A 60 -12.63 23.85 8.32
CA SER A 60 -12.84 22.67 7.50
C SER A 60 -12.30 22.89 6.08
N GLU A 61 -12.63 24.01 5.46
CA GLU A 61 -12.12 24.40 4.13
C GLU A 61 -10.60 24.48 4.09
N LYS A 62 -9.97 25.09 5.12
CA LYS A 62 -8.50 25.12 5.24
C LYS A 62 -7.90 23.74 5.38
N ALA A 63 -8.51 22.85 6.17
CA ALA A 63 -8.05 21.47 6.33
C ALA A 63 -8.12 20.70 5.01
N PHE A 64 -9.24 20.78 4.29
CA PHE A 64 -9.40 20.15 2.98
C PHE A 64 -8.46 20.72 1.93
N SER A 65 -8.28 22.05 1.87
CA SER A 65 -7.32 22.69 0.95
C SER A 65 -5.89 22.18 1.15
N GLY A 66 -5.47 21.95 2.40
CA GLY A 66 -4.19 21.34 2.72
C GLY A 66 -4.05 19.94 2.14
N ILE A 67 -5.05 19.08 2.36
CA ILE A 67 -5.02 17.69 1.87
C ILE A 67 -5.13 17.61 0.34
N HIS A 68 -5.97 18.43 -0.28
CA HIS A 68 -6.16 18.42 -1.73
C HIS A 68 -4.84 18.66 -2.49
N LYS A 69 -3.87 19.39 -1.92
CA LYS A 69 -2.54 19.57 -2.53
C LYS A 69 -1.74 18.27 -2.66
N HIS A 70 -2.02 17.28 -1.82
CA HIS A 70 -1.35 15.97 -1.82
C HIS A 70 -2.05 14.93 -2.70
N ILE A 71 -3.23 15.25 -3.25
CA ILE A 71 -3.96 14.37 -4.17
C ILE A 71 -3.51 14.66 -5.60
N THR A 72 -2.44 13.99 -6.05
CA THR A 72 -1.80 14.28 -7.34
C THR A 72 -2.39 13.50 -8.51
N ASN A 73 -3.05 12.37 -8.24
CA ASN A 73 -3.65 11.53 -9.28
C ASN A 73 -4.91 12.20 -9.86
N LYS A 74 -4.91 12.43 -11.17
CA LYS A 74 -6.01 13.08 -11.90
C LYS A 74 -7.36 12.37 -11.72
N LYS A 75 -7.40 11.03 -11.76
CA LYS A 75 -8.66 10.28 -11.60
C LYS A 75 -9.25 10.47 -10.20
N ASP A 76 -8.40 10.51 -9.18
CA ASP A 76 -8.82 10.72 -7.80
C ASP A 76 -9.29 12.16 -7.58
N ARG A 77 -8.62 13.14 -8.22
CA ARG A 77 -9.07 14.54 -8.22
C ARG A 77 -10.44 14.71 -8.87
N GLN A 78 -10.65 14.07 -10.01
CA GLN A 78 -11.95 14.05 -10.71
C GLN A 78 -13.03 13.39 -9.87
N PHE A 79 -12.73 12.24 -9.24
CA PHE A 79 -13.64 11.53 -8.36
C PHE A 79 -14.08 12.39 -7.15
N LEU A 80 -13.17 13.20 -6.62
CA LEU A 80 -13.43 14.10 -5.49
C LEU A 80 -13.92 15.49 -5.93
N GLU A 81 -14.13 15.72 -7.22
CA GLU A 81 -14.57 17.00 -7.80
C GLU A 81 -13.67 18.19 -7.42
N ILE A 82 -12.36 17.95 -7.24
CA ILE A 82 -11.38 18.99 -6.93
C ILE A 82 -10.63 19.43 -8.19
N ALA A 83 -10.47 20.75 -8.36
CA ALA A 83 -9.81 21.34 -9.54
C ALA A 83 -8.45 20.70 -9.82
N ASP A 84 -8.10 20.48 -11.10
CA ASP A 84 -6.78 19.94 -11.45
C ASP A 84 -5.65 20.82 -10.89
N LEU A 85 -4.52 20.20 -10.52
CA LEU A 85 -3.31 20.96 -10.21
C LEU A 85 -2.82 21.59 -11.51
N THR A 86 -3.21 22.84 -11.77
CA THR A 86 -2.61 23.64 -12.84
C THR A 86 -1.14 23.83 -12.49
N ILE A 87 -0.28 23.03 -13.14
CA ILE A 87 1.15 23.29 -13.17
C ILE A 87 1.28 24.60 -13.94
N SER A 88 1.44 25.71 -13.22
CA SER A 88 1.94 26.94 -13.84
C SER A 88 3.32 26.59 -14.40
N LYS A 89 3.43 26.62 -15.73
CA LYS A 89 4.73 26.62 -16.42
C LYS A 89 5.50 27.89 -16.10
#